data_AF-A0A662G1W4-F1
#
_entry.id   AF-A0A662G1W4-F1
#
_cell.length_a   1.000
_cell.length_b   1.000
_cell.length_c   1.000
_cell.angle_alpha   90.00
_cell.angle_beta   90.00
_cell.angle_gamma   90.00
#
_symmetry.space_group_name_H-M   'P 1'
#
loop_
_entity.id
_entity.type
_entity.pdbx_description
1 polymer ?
#
loop_
_entity_poly.entity_id
_entity_poly.type
_entity_poly.pdbx_seq_one_letter_code
_entity_poly.pdbx_strand_id
1 'polypeptide(L)'
;MDSFLNAAIDQIRNNVYYRMGEMGLCLFGNDYALGLRWMRHLGFVQVSTNPVLAAIAFEDDPSLWEGYKVESFCDDFRKVVEKHPHWFKNPEKYGDEIAAYGTEVSIWPNLAVFRPIAIASNMFYGMISLQLNPNIADDYEASIRDAFRFYRDAEAFLKRYDSYLLWGYSETIERGRPNIVFKVSGSSSASNDITTELESHGMGTNNTVVFTVSQEVWSTIAKLEGRAKAVKRGIPLTTVYVTNMGGRLDDHIREHVAEKLLKRALKRFENKEEKLEELAEKLGALEAVKKCTTLEEKIRVVCSRKYLRPINKNPFIDILAEAGVGGSSKEEVAKYLSDLEYDIGMGGVCVTKRVYQLFFTPKNREKWLKYLQREYGLTREQAEEVMRGIHVLPASKRKPIETLDTLASKNMVNTEFPNQQMKVLMESMKSEFDPEKFRETALIPPDQGIVRRLLEREETKDEFRKSWELTPKLIEILKRAGIENAEEYGDGGLRPEEWGEFGATVKTMNEFIRGYNEFKRKCIEFVKKIAKEKGVY
;
A
#
# COMPACT_ATOMS: atom_id res chain seq x y z
N MET A 1 37.73 12.01 -19.75
CA MET A 1 36.63 11.10 -20.11
C MET A 1 36.43 10.21 -18.90
N ASP A 2 35.41 10.46 -18.08
CA ASP A 2 35.10 9.53 -17.00
C ASP A 2 34.67 8.19 -17.60
N SER A 3 35.19 7.10 -17.06
CA SER A 3 34.77 5.77 -17.50
C SER A 3 33.28 5.59 -17.19
N PHE A 4 32.57 4.83 -18.02
CA PHE A 4 31.16 4.48 -17.78
C PHE A 4 30.94 3.95 -16.35
N LEU A 5 31.90 3.18 -15.82
CA LEU A 5 31.85 2.64 -14.47
C LEU A 5 31.84 3.74 -13.40
N ASN A 6 32.72 4.74 -13.53
CA ASN A 6 32.77 5.85 -12.58
C ASN A 6 31.46 6.64 -12.61
N ALA A 7 30.97 6.97 -13.81
CA ALA A 7 29.69 7.66 -13.97
C ALA A 7 28.52 6.85 -13.36
N ALA A 8 28.48 5.52 -13.53
CA ALA A 8 27.45 4.68 -12.95
C ALA A 8 27.53 4.63 -11.41
N ILE A 9 28.73 4.52 -10.85
CA ILE A 9 28.96 4.58 -9.40
C ILE A 9 28.49 5.92 -8.85
N ASP A 10 28.85 7.01 -9.51
CA ASP A 10 28.48 8.36 -9.10
C ASP A 10 26.97 8.57 -9.16
N GLN A 11 26.29 8.08 -10.19
CA GLN A 11 24.83 8.15 -10.30
C GLN A 11 24.12 7.38 -9.16
N ILE A 12 24.64 6.23 -8.75
CA ILE A 12 24.09 5.45 -7.63
C ILE A 12 24.35 6.15 -6.30
N ARG A 13 25.61 6.50 -6.01
CA ARG A 13 26.01 7.06 -4.71
C ARG A 13 25.52 8.48 -4.47
N ASN A 14 25.30 9.26 -5.53
CA ASN A 14 24.72 10.59 -5.42
C ASN A 14 23.19 10.59 -5.42
N ASN A 15 22.55 9.45 -5.63
CA ASN A 15 21.10 9.34 -5.52
C ASN A 15 20.65 9.52 -4.06
N VAL A 16 19.58 10.30 -3.85
CA VAL A 16 19.07 10.59 -2.51
C VAL A 16 18.68 9.34 -1.72
N TYR A 17 18.12 8.31 -2.36
CA TYR A 17 17.74 7.07 -1.66
C TYR A 17 18.95 6.29 -1.17
N TYR A 18 20.01 6.21 -1.99
CA TYR A 18 21.26 5.59 -1.58
C TYR A 18 21.83 6.30 -0.35
N ARG A 19 21.90 7.64 -0.39
CA ARG A 19 22.39 8.46 0.73
C ARG A 19 21.53 8.29 1.97
N MET A 20 20.21 8.37 1.86
CA MET A 20 19.30 8.16 3.01
C MET A 20 19.45 6.76 3.61
N GLY A 21 19.63 5.74 2.77
CA GLY A 21 19.89 4.37 3.21
C GLY A 21 21.24 4.21 3.91
N GLU A 22 22.31 4.77 3.35
CA GLU A 22 23.66 4.77 3.93
C GLU A 22 23.71 5.51 5.28
N MET A 23 23.01 6.63 5.40
CA MET A 23 22.86 7.42 6.63
C MET A 23 21.94 6.76 7.68
N GLY A 24 21.29 5.64 7.33
CA GLY A 24 20.37 4.91 8.19
C GLY A 24 19.08 5.69 8.53
N LEU A 25 18.62 6.57 7.63
CA LEU A 25 17.45 7.42 7.89
C LEU A 25 16.11 6.67 7.78
N CYS A 26 16.02 5.72 6.84
CA CYS A 26 14.81 4.92 6.62
C CYS A 26 15.12 3.74 5.70
N LEU A 27 14.26 2.73 5.72
CA LEU A 27 14.22 1.68 4.70
C LEU A 27 13.25 2.08 3.57
N PHE A 28 13.51 1.57 2.36
CA PHE A 28 12.71 1.91 1.18
C PHE A 28 12.21 0.67 0.43
N GLY A 29 11.02 0.81 -0.14
CA GLY A 29 10.30 -0.21 -0.87
C GLY A 29 9.88 0.26 -2.26
N ASN A 30 9.85 -0.65 -3.24
CA ASN A 30 9.44 -0.33 -4.61
C ASN A 30 8.01 -0.79 -4.86
N ASP A 31 7.11 0.12 -5.19
CA ASP A 31 5.70 -0.19 -5.51
C ASP A 31 5.55 -0.41 -7.04
N TYR A 32 6.35 -1.33 -7.57
CA TYR A 32 6.37 -1.72 -8.98
C TYR A 32 7.05 -3.09 -9.16
N ALA A 33 6.65 -3.83 -10.20
CA ALA A 33 7.19 -5.18 -10.44
C ALA A 33 8.51 -5.21 -11.24
N LEU A 34 8.88 -4.11 -11.92
CA LEU A 34 10.05 -4.06 -12.81
C LEU A 34 11.15 -3.12 -12.28
N GLY A 35 12.34 -3.16 -12.91
CA GLY A 35 13.48 -2.28 -12.58
C GLY A 35 14.22 -2.67 -11.29
N LEU A 36 13.89 -3.80 -10.69
CA LEU A 36 14.25 -4.15 -9.32
C LEU A 36 15.76 -4.30 -9.07
N ARG A 37 16.54 -4.74 -10.07
CA ARG A 37 18.00 -4.83 -9.93
C ARG A 37 18.62 -3.47 -9.64
N TRP A 38 18.16 -2.43 -10.34
CA TRP A 38 18.60 -1.06 -10.13
C TRP A 38 18.18 -0.56 -8.74
N MET A 39 16.91 -0.73 -8.38
CA MET A 39 16.39 -0.29 -7.08
C MET A 39 17.12 -0.94 -5.90
N ARG A 40 17.47 -2.22 -6.03
CA ARG A 40 18.28 -2.95 -5.06
C ARG A 40 19.66 -2.29 -4.85
N HIS A 41 20.29 -1.79 -5.91
CA HIS A 41 21.57 -1.07 -5.80
C HIS A 41 21.43 0.31 -5.15
N LEU A 42 20.25 0.94 -5.21
CA LEU A 42 19.94 2.15 -4.47
C LEU A 42 19.65 1.91 -2.97
N GLY A 43 19.64 0.65 -2.51
CA GLY A 43 19.37 0.30 -1.12
C GLY A 43 17.91 -0.03 -0.79
N PHE A 44 17.06 -0.24 -1.81
CA PHE A 44 15.69 -0.71 -1.57
C PHE A 44 15.74 -2.14 -1.06
N VAL A 45 14.86 -2.47 -0.10
CA VAL A 45 14.83 -3.75 0.61
C VAL A 45 13.46 -4.43 0.59
N GLN A 46 12.47 -3.82 -0.05
CA GLN A 46 11.11 -4.34 -0.12
C GLN A 46 10.52 -4.08 -1.51
N VAL A 47 9.62 -4.94 -1.97
CA VAL A 47 8.84 -4.73 -3.19
C VAL A 47 7.38 -4.98 -2.89
N SER A 48 6.52 -4.08 -3.34
CA SER A 48 5.08 -4.19 -3.27
C SER A 48 4.50 -4.40 -4.66
N THR A 49 3.68 -5.45 -4.82
CA THR A 49 2.88 -5.65 -6.02
C THR A 49 1.39 -5.80 -5.67
N ASN A 50 0.54 -5.79 -6.70
CA ASN A 50 -0.89 -6.05 -6.64
C ASN A 50 -1.36 -6.51 -8.05
N PRO A 51 -2.60 -6.96 -8.25
CA PRO A 51 -3.05 -7.48 -9.55
C PRO A 51 -2.95 -6.46 -10.69
N VAL A 52 -3.19 -5.17 -10.41
CA VAL A 52 -3.01 -4.09 -11.42
C VAL A 52 -1.54 -3.99 -11.82
N LEU A 53 -0.63 -4.03 -10.86
CA LEU A 53 0.82 -3.99 -11.10
C LEU A 53 1.33 -5.24 -11.81
N ALA A 54 0.79 -6.42 -11.47
CA ALA A 54 1.10 -7.66 -12.16
C ALA A 54 0.69 -7.55 -13.64
N ALA A 55 -0.52 -7.06 -13.92
CA ALA A 55 -0.99 -6.85 -15.29
C ALA A 55 -0.12 -5.85 -16.06
N ILE A 56 0.24 -4.73 -15.44
CA ILE A 56 1.12 -3.72 -16.06
C ILE A 56 2.50 -4.33 -16.35
N ALA A 57 3.01 -5.23 -15.51
CA ALA A 57 4.30 -5.89 -15.78
C ALA A 57 4.30 -6.65 -17.12
N PHE A 58 3.19 -7.29 -17.49
CA PHE A 58 3.02 -7.97 -18.79
C PHE A 58 2.86 -6.99 -19.97
N GLU A 59 2.40 -5.77 -19.71
CA GLU A 59 2.31 -4.71 -20.73
C GLU A 59 3.68 -4.10 -21.00
N ASP A 60 4.43 -3.81 -19.94
CA ASP A 60 5.76 -3.20 -19.99
C ASP A 60 6.86 -4.18 -20.41
N ASP A 61 6.75 -5.44 -20.00
CA ASP A 61 7.62 -6.54 -20.42
C ASP A 61 6.83 -7.67 -21.09
N PRO A 62 6.57 -7.55 -22.41
CA PRO A 62 5.89 -8.59 -23.18
C PRO A 62 6.60 -9.95 -23.18
N SER A 63 7.87 -10.01 -22.74
CA SER A 63 8.61 -11.28 -22.66
C SER A 63 8.03 -12.24 -21.62
N LEU A 64 7.26 -11.72 -20.66
CA LEU A 64 6.53 -12.53 -19.68
C LEU A 64 5.46 -13.43 -20.35
N TRP A 65 4.93 -13.04 -21.52
CA TRP A 65 3.99 -13.88 -22.27
C TRP A 65 4.70 -15.06 -22.97
N GLU A 66 5.69 -14.75 -23.82
CA GLU A 66 6.27 -15.69 -24.79
C GLU A 66 7.77 -15.40 -25.09
N GLY A 67 8.57 -14.98 -24.10
CA GLY A 67 9.84 -14.29 -24.40
C GLY A 67 11.12 -14.76 -23.73
N TYR A 68 11.13 -15.77 -22.87
CA TYR A 68 12.40 -16.38 -22.45
C TYR A 68 12.92 -17.34 -23.54
N LYS A 69 13.49 -16.74 -24.60
CA LYS A 69 14.08 -17.43 -25.77
C LYS A 69 15.40 -18.14 -25.47
N VAL A 70 16.00 -17.86 -24.31
CA VAL A 70 17.18 -18.54 -23.76
C VAL A 70 16.80 -19.28 -22.48
N GLU A 71 17.68 -20.16 -21.98
CA GLU A 71 17.51 -20.81 -20.69
C GLU A 71 17.34 -19.74 -19.60
N SER A 72 16.10 -19.59 -19.12
CA SER A 72 15.75 -18.71 -18.02
C SER A 72 15.39 -19.57 -16.83
N PHE A 73 15.84 -19.15 -15.66
CA PHE A 73 15.45 -19.79 -14.42
C PHE A 73 13.93 -19.65 -14.14
N CYS A 74 13.32 -18.57 -14.63
CA CYS A 74 11.88 -18.31 -14.52
C CYS A 74 11.16 -18.76 -15.80
N ASP A 75 10.02 -19.44 -15.65
CA ASP A 75 9.16 -19.77 -16.78
C ASP A 75 8.41 -18.51 -17.28
N ASP A 76 8.21 -18.42 -18.59
CA ASP A 76 7.24 -17.51 -19.20
C ASP A 76 5.83 -18.11 -19.11
N PHE A 77 4.82 -17.28 -19.34
CA PHE A 77 3.44 -17.72 -19.18
C PHE A 77 3.04 -18.82 -20.18
N ARG A 78 3.57 -18.81 -21.42
CA ARG A 78 3.38 -19.93 -22.37
C ARG A 78 3.85 -21.25 -21.78
N LYS A 79 5.07 -21.34 -21.23
CA LYS A 79 5.57 -22.57 -20.60
C LYS A 79 4.70 -23.03 -19.45
N VAL A 80 4.19 -22.10 -18.64
CA VAL A 80 3.25 -22.43 -17.56
C VAL A 80 1.94 -23.01 -18.12
N VAL A 81 1.36 -22.36 -19.13
CA VAL A 81 0.13 -22.83 -19.80
C VAL A 81 0.31 -24.23 -20.40
N GLU A 82 1.46 -24.51 -21.02
CA GLU A 82 1.76 -25.83 -21.61
C GLU A 82 1.88 -26.95 -20.57
N LYS A 83 2.24 -26.62 -19.32
CA LYS A 83 2.26 -27.58 -18.20
C LYS A 83 0.85 -27.89 -17.65
N HIS A 84 -0.17 -27.15 -18.05
CA HIS A 84 -1.54 -27.27 -17.55
C HIS A 84 -2.56 -27.56 -18.67
N PRO A 85 -2.47 -28.73 -19.35
CA PRO A 85 -3.32 -29.04 -20.51
C PRO A 85 -4.82 -29.13 -20.17
N HIS A 86 -5.19 -29.29 -18.91
CA HIS A 86 -6.59 -29.31 -18.47
C HIS A 86 -7.27 -27.95 -18.62
N TRP A 87 -6.52 -26.84 -18.65
CA TRP A 87 -7.06 -25.51 -18.93
C TRP A 87 -7.65 -25.40 -20.33
N PHE A 88 -7.09 -26.09 -21.33
CA PHE A 88 -7.53 -25.97 -22.72
C PHE A 88 -8.99 -26.38 -22.95
N LYS A 89 -9.53 -27.29 -22.14
CA LYS A 89 -10.91 -27.78 -22.30
C LYS A 89 -11.95 -26.74 -21.88
N ASN A 90 -11.67 -25.97 -20.83
CA ASN A 90 -12.58 -24.95 -20.30
C ASN A 90 -11.78 -23.91 -19.50
N PRO A 91 -11.07 -22.99 -20.18
CA PRO A 91 -10.23 -21.99 -19.52
C PRO A 91 -11.00 -21.13 -18.51
N GLU A 92 -12.27 -20.84 -18.79
CA GLU A 92 -13.14 -20.00 -17.95
C GLU A 92 -13.36 -20.60 -16.57
N LYS A 93 -13.53 -21.93 -16.49
CA LYS A 93 -13.68 -22.65 -15.22
C LYS A 93 -12.45 -22.48 -14.31
N TYR A 94 -11.26 -22.34 -14.90
CA TYR A 94 -9.99 -22.23 -14.18
C TYR A 94 -9.46 -20.80 -14.14
N GLY A 95 -10.32 -19.80 -14.39
CA GLY A 95 -9.87 -18.42 -14.56
C GLY A 95 -9.03 -17.87 -13.40
N ASP A 96 -9.43 -18.12 -12.15
CA ASP A 96 -8.68 -17.65 -10.98
C ASP A 96 -7.35 -18.40 -10.78
N GLU A 97 -7.31 -19.69 -11.09
CA GLU A 97 -6.07 -20.48 -11.09
C GLU A 97 -5.10 -19.97 -12.17
N ILE A 98 -5.59 -19.75 -13.39
CA ILE A 98 -4.84 -19.20 -14.51
C ILE A 98 -4.27 -17.81 -14.16
N ALA A 99 -5.09 -16.95 -13.54
CA ALA A 99 -4.67 -15.61 -13.12
C ALA A 99 -3.62 -15.65 -12.00
N ALA A 100 -3.73 -16.61 -11.08
CA ALA A 100 -2.74 -16.83 -10.04
C ALA A 100 -1.37 -17.24 -10.62
N TYR A 101 -1.34 -18.19 -11.55
CA TYR A 101 -0.11 -18.57 -12.24
C TYR A 101 0.47 -17.41 -13.08
N GLY A 102 -0.39 -16.61 -13.72
CA GLY A 102 0.04 -15.38 -14.37
C GLY A 102 0.69 -14.40 -13.38
N THR A 103 0.14 -14.31 -12.16
CA THR A 103 0.74 -13.52 -11.09
C THR A 103 2.10 -14.07 -10.68
N GLU A 104 2.26 -15.38 -10.49
CA GLU A 104 3.55 -16.02 -10.16
C GLU A 104 4.64 -15.68 -11.19
N VAL A 105 4.32 -15.75 -12.49
CA VAL A 105 5.25 -15.39 -13.57
C VAL A 105 5.76 -13.96 -13.43
N SER A 106 4.91 -13.02 -13.01
CA SER A 106 5.32 -11.62 -12.78
C SER A 106 6.11 -11.40 -11.48
N ILE A 107 6.08 -12.35 -10.53
CA ILE A 107 6.62 -12.18 -9.17
C ILE A 107 7.89 -13.00 -8.92
N TRP A 108 8.05 -14.18 -9.49
CA TRP A 108 9.23 -15.03 -9.27
C TRP A 108 10.57 -14.37 -9.63
N PRO A 109 10.67 -13.57 -10.71
CA PRO A 109 11.87 -12.78 -10.95
C PRO A 109 12.22 -11.86 -9.78
N ASN A 110 11.21 -11.31 -9.08
CA ASN A 110 11.39 -10.40 -7.96
C ASN A 110 11.92 -11.13 -6.73
N LEU A 111 11.41 -12.34 -6.48
CA LEU A 111 11.96 -13.22 -5.44
C LEU A 111 13.44 -13.45 -5.66
N ALA A 112 13.83 -13.87 -6.87
CA ALA A 112 15.22 -14.17 -7.21
C ALA A 112 16.13 -12.94 -7.07
N VAL A 113 15.68 -11.75 -7.50
CA VAL A 113 16.46 -10.51 -7.41
C VAL A 113 16.76 -10.14 -5.95
N PHE A 114 15.81 -10.32 -5.03
CA PHE A 114 15.96 -9.96 -3.63
C PHE A 114 16.40 -11.11 -2.71
N ARG A 115 16.39 -12.36 -3.21
CA ARG A 115 16.77 -13.54 -2.43
C ARG A 115 18.16 -13.43 -1.78
N PRO A 116 19.21 -12.91 -2.42
CA PRO A 116 20.51 -12.75 -1.76
C PRO A 116 20.45 -11.86 -0.52
N ILE A 117 19.67 -10.77 -0.57
CA ILE A 117 19.46 -9.86 0.57
C ILE A 117 18.63 -10.57 1.65
N ALA A 118 17.59 -11.31 1.25
CA ALA A 118 16.76 -12.05 2.19
C ALA A 118 17.57 -13.07 2.99
N ILE A 119 18.40 -13.88 2.34
CA ILE A 119 19.28 -14.84 3.04
C ILE A 119 20.30 -14.12 3.92
N ALA A 120 21.02 -13.13 3.36
CA ALA A 120 22.08 -12.43 4.10
C ALA A 120 21.57 -11.67 5.34
N SER A 121 20.30 -11.28 5.34
CA SER A 121 19.65 -10.56 6.44
C SER A 121 18.79 -11.44 7.34
N ASN A 122 18.81 -12.77 7.15
CA ASN A 122 17.95 -13.71 7.87
C ASN A 122 16.46 -13.34 7.77
N MET A 123 15.98 -13.12 6.54
CA MET A 123 14.61 -12.75 6.20
C MET A 123 14.15 -11.40 6.79
N PHE A 124 15.09 -10.56 7.24
CA PHE A 124 14.77 -9.23 7.73
C PHE A 124 14.51 -8.23 6.58
N TYR A 125 15.24 -8.37 5.48
CA TYR A 125 15.15 -7.56 4.26
C TYR A 125 14.84 -8.43 3.04
N GLY A 126 14.56 -7.80 1.90
CA GLY A 126 14.35 -8.49 0.62
C GLY A 126 12.98 -9.15 0.48
N MET A 127 11.96 -8.61 1.15
CA MET A 127 10.60 -9.15 1.13
C MET A 127 9.81 -8.67 -0.09
N ILE A 128 9.08 -9.59 -0.70
CA ILE A 128 8.23 -9.33 -1.88
C ILE A 128 6.77 -9.50 -1.47
N SER A 129 5.99 -8.43 -1.56
CA SER A 129 4.57 -8.47 -1.24
C SER A 129 3.74 -8.97 -2.42
N LEU A 130 3.02 -10.08 -2.23
CA LEU A 130 2.10 -10.67 -3.20
C LEU A 130 0.66 -10.50 -2.70
N GLN A 131 -0.20 -9.90 -3.50
CA GLN A 131 -1.60 -9.68 -3.13
C GLN A 131 -2.46 -10.93 -3.31
N LEU A 132 -3.17 -11.33 -2.26
CA LEU A 132 -4.19 -12.39 -2.34
C LEU A 132 -5.38 -11.93 -3.19
N ASN A 133 -6.10 -12.88 -3.79
CA ASN A 133 -7.20 -12.60 -4.70
C ASN A 133 -8.24 -11.65 -4.06
N PRO A 134 -8.45 -10.44 -4.62
CA PRO A 134 -9.32 -9.45 -4.01
C PRO A 134 -10.82 -9.81 -4.07
N ASN A 135 -11.21 -10.79 -4.90
CA ASN A 135 -12.61 -11.25 -4.99
C ASN A 135 -13.03 -12.14 -3.81
N ILE A 136 -12.08 -12.64 -3.03
CA ILE A 136 -12.31 -13.53 -1.87
C ILE A 136 -11.73 -12.94 -0.58
N ALA A 137 -11.48 -11.63 -0.56
CA ALA A 137 -10.77 -10.96 0.53
C ALA A 137 -11.48 -11.02 1.90
N ASP A 138 -12.78 -11.30 1.90
CA ASP A 138 -13.62 -11.51 3.07
C ASP A 138 -13.87 -12.99 3.39
N ASP A 139 -13.41 -13.93 2.55
CA ASP A 139 -13.48 -15.37 2.77
C ASP A 139 -12.16 -15.86 3.40
N TYR A 140 -12.22 -16.12 4.71
CA TYR A 140 -11.09 -16.63 5.49
C TYR A 140 -10.54 -17.94 4.90
N GLU A 141 -11.40 -18.93 4.67
CA GLU A 141 -11.01 -20.27 4.27
C GLU A 141 -10.41 -20.27 2.86
N ALA A 142 -11.01 -19.54 1.92
CA ALA A 142 -10.49 -19.41 0.57
C ALA A 142 -9.15 -18.66 0.54
N SER A 143 -9.03 -17.56 1.30
CA SER A 143 -7.80 -16.77 1.37
C SER A 143 -6.63 -17.54 1.97
N ILE A 144 -6.86 -18.32 3.03
CA ILE A 144 -5.83 -19.18 3.63
C ILE A 144 -5.38 -20.25 2.64
N ARG A 145 -6.32 -20.97 2.00
CA ARG A 145 -5.97 -21.97 0.98
C ARG A 145 -5.12 -21.38 -0.14
N ASP A 146 -5.47 -20.19 -0.61
CA ASP A 146 -4.75 -19.52 -1.70
C ASP A 146 -3.33 -19.12 -1.27
N ALA A 147 -3.18 -18.56 -0.06
CA ALA A 147 -1.88 -18.20 0.51
C ALA A 147 -0.95 -19.43 0.64
N PHE A 148 -1.45 -20.55 1.15
CA PHE A 148 -0.66 -21.79 1.29
C PHE A 148 -0.27 -22.38 -0.07
N ARG A 149 -1.13 -22.27 -1.09
CA ARG A 149 -0.80 -22.68 -2.47
C ARG A 149 0.39 -21.86 -2.99
N PHE A 150 0.27 -20.53 -2.99
CA PHE A 150 1.36 -19.64 -3.43
C PHE A 150 2.65 -19.87 -2.64
N TYR A 151 2.57 -20.09 -1.33
CA TYR A 151 3.74 -20.33 -0.50
C TYR A 151 4.47 -21.62 -0.89
N ARG A 152 3.73 -22.71 -1.14
CA ARG A 152 4.30 -23.97 -1.60
C ARG A 152 4.95 -23.84 -2.98
N ASP A 153 4.30 -23.11 -3.88
CA ASP A 153 4.82 -22.91 -5.24
C ASP A 153 6.09 -22.05 -5.22
N ALA A 154 6.13 -21.02 -4.35
CA ALA A 154 7.32 -20.21 -4.08
C ALA A 154 8.46 -21.04 -3.47
N GLU A 155 8.12 -21.91 -2.53
CA GLU A 155 9.10 -22.78 -1.87
C GLU A 155 9.75 -23.73 -2.88
N ALA A 156 8.96 -24.34 -3.77
CA ALA A 156 9.47 -25.21 -4.82
C ALA A 156 10.39 -24.45 -5.80
N PHE A 157 10.01 -23.23 -6.19
CA PHE A 157 10.85 -22.36 -7.02
C PHE A 157 12.17 -22.00 -6.32
N LEU A 158 12.11 -21.57 -5.06
CA LEU A 158 13.29 -21.13 -4.31
C LEU A 158 14.21 -22.27 -3.91
N LYS A 159 13.69 -23.49 -3.66
CA LYS A 159 14.53 -24.68 -3.43
C LYS A 159 15.47 -24.91 -4.61
N ARG A 160 14.95 -24.78 -5.84
CA ARG A 160 15.75 -24.85 -7.07
C ARG A 160 16.71 -23.67 -7.18
N TYR A 161 16.31 -22.46 -6.79
CA TYR A 161 17.17 -21.29 -6.94
C TYR A 161 18.34 -21.33 -5.95
N ASP A 162 18.03 -21.67 -4.70
CA ASP A 162 18.98 -21.77 -3.61
C ASP A 162 20.00 -22.89 -3.83
N SER A 163 19.70 -23.93 -4.61
CA SER A 163 20.71 -24.95 -4.98
C SER A 163 21.84 -24.35 -5.82
N TYR A 164 21.57 -23.30 -6.60
CA TYR A 164 22.60 -22.56 -7.34
C TYR A 164 23.18 -21.42 -6.49
N LEU A 165 22.32 -20.59 -5.88
CA LEU A 165 22.75 -19.41 -5.14
C LEU A 165 23.62 -19.76 -3.93
N LEU A 166 23.25 -20.82 -3.20
CA LEU A 166 23.90 -21.24 -1.95
C LEU A 166 24.74 -22.49 -2.17
N TRP A 167 25.23 -22.71 -3.39
CA TRP A 167 26.15 -23.82 -3.67
C TRP A 167 27.43 -23.65 -2.83
N GLY A 168 27.82 -24.70 -2.09
CA GLY A 168 28.95 -24.68 -1.16
C GLY A 168 28.65 -24.10 0.23
N TYR A 169 27.45 -23.60 0.49
CA TYR A 169 27.01 -23.18 1.84
C TYR A 169 26.30 -24.31 2.58
N SER A 170 26.27 -24.22 3.93
CA SER A 170 25.63 -25.21 4.81
C SER A 170 24.17 -25.51 4.43
N GLU A 171 23.74 -26.76 4.60
CA GLU A 171 22.34 -27.18 4.48
C GLU A 171 21.45 -26.65 5.61
N THR A 172 22.04 -26.13 6.70
CA THR A 172 21.32 -25.53 7.82
C THR A 172 20.75 -24.13 7.51
N ILE A 173 21.12 -23.53 6.38
CA ILE A 173 20.45 -22.32 5.88
C ILE A 173 19.05 -22.73 5.41
N GLU A 174 18.03 -21.92 5.68
CA GLU A 174 16.62 -22.19 5.30
C GLU A 174 16.39 -22.15 3.77
N ARG A 175 16.89 -23.18 3.08
CA ARG A 175 16.73 -23.37 1.64
C ARG A 175 15.26 -23.50 1.30
N GLY A 176 14.82 -22.73 0.32
CA GLY A 176 13.43 -22.71 -0.13
C GLY A 176 12.49 -21.80 0.66
N ARG A 177 12.82 -21.36 1.88
CA ARG A 177 11.90 -20.53 2.68
C ARG A 177 11.51 -19.25 1.91
N PRO A 178 10.25 -19.04 1.54
CA PRO A 178 9.83 -17.89 0.74
C PRO A 178 10.09 -16.53 1.37
N ASN A 179 10.73 -15.62 0.64
CA ASN A 179 10.82 -14.18 0.97
C ASN A 179 9.59 -13.42 0.47
N ILE A 180 8.40 -13.99 0.75
CA ILE A 180 7.09 -13.45 0.40
C ILE A 180 6.41 -12.91 1.64
N VAL A 181 5.67 -11.83 1.46
CA VAL A 181 4.64 -11.39 2.40
C VAL A 181 3.28 -11.32 1.68
N PHE A 182 2.26 -11.95 2.24
CA PHE A 182 0.93 -11.96 1.62
C PHE A 182 0.18 -10.67 1.93
N LYS A 183 -0.24 -9.93 0.91
CA LYS A 183 -1.06 -8.75 1.12
C LYS A 183 -2.49 -9.16 1.39
N VAL A 184 -2.93 -8.86 2.61
CA VAL A 184 -4.28 -9.11 3.11
C VAL A 184 -5.03 -7.78 3.10
N SER A 185 -6.19 -7.73 2.44
CA SER A 185 -6.97 -6.48 2.34
C SER A 185 -7.69 -6.19 3.65
N GLY A 186 -7.53 -4.99 4.20
CA GLY A 186 -8.20 -4.47 5.38
C GLY A 186 -9.64 -4.01 5.09
N SER A 187 -10.39 -4.80 4.32
CA SER A 187 -11.75 -4.48 3.87
C SER A 187 -12.86 -5.14 4.69
N SER A 188 -12.53 -6.05 5.61
CA SER A 188 -13.48 -6.73 6.48
C SER A 188 -12.78 -7.22 7.75
N SER A 189 -13.57 -7.70 8.73
CA SER A 189 -13.06 -8.32 9.94
C SER A 189 -12.20 -9.56 9.69
N ALA A 190 -12.52 -10.35 8.64
CA ALA A 190 -11.77 -11.54 8.25
C ALA A 190 -10.28 -11.26 7.99
N SER A 191 -9.93 -10.03 7.61
CA SER A 191 -8.55 -9.58 7.42
C SER A 191 -7.66 -9.87 8.63
N ASN A 192 -8.16 -9.61 9.85
CA ASN A 192 -7.38 -9.82 11.08
C ASN A 192 -7.20 -11.31 11.38
N ASP A 193 -8.22 -12.13 11.11
CA ASP A 193 -8.16 -13.57 11.33
C ASP A 193 -7.20 -14.24 10.34
N ILE A 194 -7.28 -13.88 9.05
CA ILE A 194 -6.34 -14.32 8.00
C ILE A 194 -4.91 -13.93 8.40
N THR A 195 -4.72 -12.70 8.85
CA THR A 195 -3.40 -12.19 9.27
C THR A 195 -2.84 -13.00 10.43
N THR A 196 -3.66 -13.22 11.46
CA THR A 196 -3.25 -13.96 12.66
C THR A 196 -2.88 -15.40 12.30
N GLU A 197 -3.66 -16.06 11.46
CA GLU A 197 -3.42 -17.44 11.04
C GLU A 197 -2.10 -17.56 10.26
N LEU A 198 -1.91 -16.77 9.21
CA LEU A 198 -0.69 -16.82 8.38
C LEU A 198 0.57 -16.52 9.20
N GLU A 199 0.54 -15.47 10.01
CA GLU A 199 1.68 -15.11 10.88
C GLU A 199 2.01 -16.19 11.90
N SER A 200 1.01 -16.97 12.35
CA SER A 200 1.21 -18.10 13.29
C SER A 200 1.98 -19.27 12.70
N HIS A 201 2.07 -19.34 11.36
CA HIS A 201 2.91 -20.29 10.62
C HIS A 201 4.22 -19.67 10.13
N GLY A 202 4.57 -18.46 10.58
CA GLY A 202 5.79 -17.74 10.15
C GLY A 202 5.70 -17.18 8.72
N MET A 203 4.53 -17.29 8.07
CA MET A 203 4.25 -16.71 6.77
C MET A 203 4.00 -15.22 6.95
N GLY A 204 4.83 -14.39 6.33
CA GLY A 204 4.72 -12.95 6.50
C GLY A 204 3.47 -12.37 5.83
N THR A 205 2.90 -11.31 6.39
CA THR A 205 1.77 -10.60 5.81
C THR A 205 2.04 -9.10 5.63
N ASN A 206 1.39 -8.50 4.66
CA ASN A 206 1.38 -7.07 4.42
C ASN A 206 -0.07 -6.56 4.35
N ASN A 207 -0.64 -6.16 5.48
CA ASN A 207 -2.02 -5.67 5.51
C ASN A 207 -2.13 -4.39 4.68
N THR A 208 -3.01 -4.35 3.70
CA THR A 208 -3.16 -3.24 2.74
C THR A 208 -4.61 -2.83 2.64
N VAL A 209 -4.94 -1.80 1.85
CA VAL A 209 -6.29 -1.19 1.89
C VAL A 209 -6.59 -0.69 3.32
N VAL A 210 -5.55 -0.14 3.96
CA VAL A 210 -5.57 0.44 5.29
C VAL A 210 -5.36 1.95 5.12
N PHE A 211 -6.26 2.73 5.70
CA PHE A 211 -6.30 4.19 5.56
C PHE A 211 -6.38 4.91 6.91
N THR A 212 -6.88 4.22 7.94
CA THR A 212 -7.17 4.83 9.24
C THR A 212 -6.23 4.31 10.33
N VAL A 213 -6.07 5.12 11.39
CA VAL A 213 -5.34 4.70 12.60
C VAL A 213 -5.97 3.42 13.16
N SER A 214 -7.30 3.35 13.27
CA SER A 214 -7.98 2.17 13.82
C SER A 214 -7.71 0.90 13.00
N GLN A 215 -7.77 0.96 11.66
CA GLN A 215 -7.47 -0.17 10.78
C GLN A 215 -6.03 -0.68 10.98
N GLU A 216 -5.07 0.24 11.01
CA GLU A 216 -3.65 -0.10 11.13
C GLU A 216 -3.30 -0.68 12.50
N VAL A 217 -3.89 -0.14 13.57
CA VAL A 217 -3.72 -0.64 14.94
C VAL A 217 -4.31 -2.04 15.09
N TRP A 218 -5.51 -2.29 14.57
CA TRP A 218 -6.10 -3.64 14.55
C TRP A 218 -5.21 -4.64 13.79
N SER A 219 -4.76 -4.28 12.59
CA SER A 219 -3.88 -5.12 11.77
C SER A 219 -2.56 -5.41 12.48
N THR A 220 -1.99 -4.42 13.18
CA THR A 220 -0.77 -4.58 13.96
C THR A 220 -0.98 -5.53 15.14
N ILE A 221 -2.11 -5.42 15.86
CA ILE A 221 -2.43 -6.33 16.97
C ILE A 221 -2.61 -7.78 16.46
N ALA A 222 -3.27 -7.99 15.33
CA ALA A 222 -3.38 -9.30 14.70
C ALA A 222 -1.99 -9.91 14.38
N LYS A 223 -1.06 -9.10 13.86
CA LYS A 223 0.33 -9.52 13.66
C LYS A 223 1.02 -9.87 14.97
N LEU A 224 0.88 -9.06 16.01
CA LEU A 224 1.46 -9.33 17.32
C LEU A 224 1.00 -10.70 17.84
N GLU A 225 -0.30 -10.99 17.72
CA GLU A 225 -0.87 -12.28 18.14
C GLU A 225 -0.32 -13.46 17.33
N GLY A 226 -0.42 -13.41 16.00
CA GLY A 226 0.05 -14.52 15.15
C GLY A 226 1.55 -14.78 15.32
N ARG A 227 2.35 -13.72 15.34
CA ARG A 227 3.81 -13.82 15.53
C ARG A 227 4.16 -14.36 16.90
N ALA A 228 3.45 -13.95 17.96
CA ALA A 228 3.64 -14.50 19.30
C ALA A 228 3.41 -16.02 19.33
N LYS A 229 2.37 -16.51 18.63
CA LYS A 229 2.12 -17.96 18.48
C LYS A 229 3.28 -18.66 17.75
N ALA A 230 3.79 -18.06 16.67
CA ALA A 230 4.91 -18.61 15.91
C ALA A 230 6.21 -18.71 16.73
N VAL A 231 6.66 -17.62 17.38
CA VAL A 231 7.91 -17.67 18.17
C VAL A 231 7.83 -18.61 19.36
N LYS A 232 6.65 -18.76 19.97
CA LYS A 232 6.43 -19.71 21.07
C LYS A 232 6.55 -21.17 20.61
N ARG A 233 6.22 -21.44 19.35
CA ARG A 233 6.42 -22.74 18.68
C ARG A 233 7.84 -22.93 18.13
N GLY A 234 8.73 -21.94 18.30
CA GLY A 234 10.07 -21.97 17.72
C GLY A 234 10.08 -21.77 16.20
N ILE A 235 8.99 -21.25 15.61
CA ILE A 235 8.91 -20.97 14.17
C ILE A 235 9.61 -19.64 13.90
N PRO A 236 10.62 -19.61 13.01
CA PRO A 236 11.29 -18.37 12.61
C PRO A 236 10.32 -17.37 11.99
N LEU A 237 10.50 -16.08 12.32
CA LEU A 237 9.64 -15.01 11.80
C LEU A 237 10.18 -14.41 10.51
N THR A 238 9.28 -13.87 9.70
CA THR A 238 9.57 -13.09 8.49
C THR A 238 9.32 -11.61 8.81
N THR A 239 9.97 -10.66 8.15
CA THR A 239 9.58 -9.23 8.25
C THR A 239 8.22 -9.00 7.59
N VAL A 240 7.39 -8.14 8.20
CA VAL A 240 5.98 -7.94 7.86
C VAL A 240 5.62 -6.47 7.91
N TYR A 241 4.51 -6.12 7.26
CA TYR A 241 4.17 -4.73 6.99
C TYR A 241 2.70 -4.43 7.25
N VAL A 242 2.38 -3.19 7.57
CA VAL A 242 1.04 -2.64 7.34
C VAL A 242 1.16 -1.45 6.40
N THR A 243 0.59 -1.61 5.21
CA THR A 243 0.59 -0.60 4.14
C THR A 243 -0.48 0.47 4.43
N ASN A 244 -0.04 1.64 4.88
CA ASN A 244 -0.90 2.82 5.03
C ASN A 244 -1.01 3.57 3.67
N MET A 245 -2.21 3.68 3.11
CA MET A 245 -2.44 4.30 1.81
C MET A 245 -2.84 5.79 1.94
N GLY A 246 -1.99 6.57 2.61
CA GLY A 246 -2.25 7.97 2.96
C GLY A 246 -2.72 8.86 1.81
N GLY A 247 -2.03 8.83 0.66
CA GLY A 247 -2.47 9.66 -0.47
C GLY A 247 -3.82 9.23 -1.09
N ARG A 248 -4.31 8.02 -0.84
CA ARG A 248 -5.68 7.61 -1.21
C ARG A 248 -6.72 8.07 -0.18
N LEU A 249 -6.35 8.13 1.11
CA LEU A 249 -7.16 8.77 2.14
C LEU A 249 -7.37 10.25 1.80
N ASP A 250 -6.28 10.97 1.50
CA ASP A 250 -6.33 12.39 1.16
C ASP A 250 -7.19 12.64 -0.09
N ASP A 251 -7.04 11.79 -1.11
CA ASP A 251 -7.88 11.84 -2.31
C ASP A 251 -9.38 11.66 -1.96
N HIS A 252 -9.72 10.74 -1.05
CA HIS A 252 -11.10 10.50 -0.62
C HIS A 252 -11.68 11.66 0.20
N ILE A 253 -10.94 12.19 1.17
CA ILE A 253 -11.38 13.35 1.97
C ILE A 253 -11.58 14.56 1.06
N ARG A 254 -10.65 14.82 0.13
CA ARG A 254 -10.78 15.92 -0.84
C ARG A 254 -12.04 15.79 -1.69
N GLU A 255 -12.34 14.60 -2.20
CA GLU A 255 -13.57 14.35 -2.96
C GLU A 255 -14.81 14.61 -2.13
N HIS A 256 -14.86 14.09 -0.89
CA HIS A 256 -15.98 14.32 0.03
C HIS A 256 -16.22 15.81 0.31
N VAL A 257 -15.14 16.55 0.57
CA VAL A 257 -15.17 18.01 0.80
C VAL A 257 -15.68 18.75 -0.43
N ALA A 258 -15.15 18.41 -1.61
CA ALA A 258 -15.57 19.01 -2.87
C ALA A 258 -17.06 18.76 -3.16
N GLU A 259 -17.55 17.54 -2.92
CA GLU A 259 -18.96 17.20 -3.07
C GLU A 259 -19.84 18.00 -2.09
N LYS A 260 -19.45 18.12 -0.81
CA LYS A 260 -20.16 18.94 0.19
C LYS A 260 -20.22 20.42 -0.22
N LEU A 261 -19.10 20.98 -0.69
CA LEU A 261 -19.04 22.37 -1.17
C LEU A 261 -19.92 22.58 -2.40
N LEU A 262 -19.80 21.72 -3.40
CA LEU A 262 -20.58 21.83 -4.64
C LEU A 262 -22.08 21.67 -4.37
N LYS A 263 -22.50 20.72 -3.53
CA LYS A 263 -23.91 20.57 -3.14
C LYS A 263 -24.44 21.81 -2.44
N ARG A 264 -23.65 22.48 -1.60
CA ARG A 264 -24.05 23.75 -0.97
C ARG A 264 -24.16 24.86 -2.01
N ALA A 265 -23.23 24.96 -2.95
CA ALA A 265 -23.28 25.96 -4.01
C ALA A 265 -24.49 25.76 -4.93
N LEU A 266 -24.74 24.53 -5.38
CA LEU A 266 -25.88 24.18 -6.24
C LEU A 266 -27.24 24.48 -5.60
N LYS A 267 -27.35 24.53 -4.27
CA LYS A 267 -28.60 24.96 -3.60
C LYS A 267 -28.92 26.44 -3.81
N ARG A 268 -27.97 27.26 -4.27
CA ARG A 268 -28.13 28.70 -4.53
C ARG A 268 -28.56 29.02 -5.96
N PHE A 269 -28.60 28.02 -6.84
CA PHE A 269 -28.99 28.18 -8.23
C PHE A 269 -30.33 27.48 -8.49
N GLU A 270 -31.18 28.09 -9.32
CA GLU A 270 -32.44 27.48 -9.78
C GLU A 270 -32.16 26.37 -10.80
N ASN A 271 -31.26 26.62 -11.76
CA ASN A 271 -30.85 25.73 -12.85
C ASN A 271 -29.61 24.87 -12.48
N LYS A 272 -29.75 24.01 -11.47
CA LYS A 272 -28.64 23.21 -10.90
C LYS A 272 -27.91 22.34 -11.91
N GLU A 273 -28.65 21.69 -12.81
CA GLU A 273 -28.05 20.79 -13.81
C GLU A 273 -27.22 21.54 -14.83
N GLU A 274 -27.73 22.67 -15.33
CA GLU A 274 -27.01 23.52 -16.29
C GLU A 274 -25.70 24.04 -15.69
N LYS A 275 -25.74 24.55 -14.45
CA LYS A 275 -24.53 25.01 -13.73
C LYS A 275 -23.52 23.89 -13.51
N LEU A 276 -23.98 22.67 -13.23
CA LEU A 276 -23.09 21.52 -13.07
C LEU A 276 -22.46 21.10 -14.41
N GLU A 277 -23.22 21.16 -15.50
CA GLU A 277 -22.72 20.83 -16.85
C GLU A 277 -21.71 21.88 -17.35
N GLU A 278 -21.93 23.16 -17.08
CA GLU A 278 -20.97 24.23 -17.35
C GLU A 278 -19.64 24.00 -16.60
N LEU A 279 -19.73 23.66 -15.30
CA LEU A 279 -18.56 23.30 -14.50
C LEU A 279 -17.87 22.05 -15.07
N ALA A 280 -18.65 21.04 -15.45
CA ALA A 280 -18.13 19.80 -16.03
C ALA A 280 -17.40 20.06 -17.35
N GLU A 281 -17.91 20.92 -18.22
CA GLU A 281 -17.25 21.32 -19.45
C GLU A 281 -15.91 21.99 -19.17
N LYS A 282 -15.89 22.99 -18.28
CA LYS A 282 -14.66 23.72 -17.89
C LYS A 282 -13.61 22.81 -17.24
N LEU A 283 -14.02 21.71 -16.61
CA LEU A 283 -13.13 20.72 -16.00
C LEU A 283 -12.81 19.51 -16.91
N GLY A 284 -13.35 19.47 -18.13
CA GLY A 284 -13.17 18.35 -19.06
C GLY A 284 -13.89 17.05 -18.64
N ALA A 285 -14.92 17.16 -17.80
CA ALA A 285 -15.71 16.06 -17.25
C ALA A 285 -17.04 15.83 -18.00
N LEU A 286 -17.40 16.67 -18.98
CA LEU A 286 -18.73 16.67 -19.62
C LEU A 286 -19.13 15.28 -20.18
N GLU A 287 -18.24 14.60 -20.89
CA GLU A 287 -18.54 13.27 -21.46
C GLU A 287 -18.72 12.18 -20.40
N ALA A 288 -18.10 12.32 -19.23
CA ALA A 288 -18.33 11.40 -18.11
C ALA A 288 -19.65 11.73 -17.40
N VAL A 289 -19.98 13.02 -17.26
CA VAL A 289 -21.22 13.51 -16.66
C VAL A 289 -22.45 13.11 -17.49
N LYS A 290 -22.38 13.17 -18.82
CA LYS A 290 -23.47 12.72 -19.72
C LYS A 290 -23.85 11.25 -19.57
N LYS A 291 -22.94 10.42 -19.04
CA LYS A 291 -23.18 8.99 -18.76
C LYS A 291 -23.87 8.75 -17.41
N CYS A 292 -24.00 9.79 -16.59
CA CYS A 292 -24.64 9.72 -15.28
C CYS A 292 -26.13 9.99 -15.40
N THR A 293 -26.93 9.33 -14.56
CA THR A 293 -28.39 9.43 -14.60
C THR A 293 -28.93 10.40 -13.55
N THR A 294 -28.24 10.54 -12.42
CA THR A 294 -28.68 11.38 -11.31
C THR A 294 -27.74 12.56 -11.08
N LEU A 295 -28.29 13.66 -10.55
CA LEU A 295 -27.49 14.83 -10.16
C LEU A 295 -26.37 14.46 -9.17
N GLU A 296 -26.65 13.52 -8.26
CA GLU A 296 -25.67 13.03 -7.28
C GLU A 296 -24.48 12.31 -7.95
N GLU A 297 -24.74 11.44 -8.93
CA GLU A 297 -23.68 10.80 -9.73
C GLU A 297 -22.87 11.84 -10.52
N LYS A 298 -23.55 12.81 -11.15
CA LYS A 298 -22.90 13.90 -11.89
C LYS A 298 -21.94 14.68 -10.96
N ILE A 299 -22.38 15.02 -9.74
CA ILE A 299 -21.56 15.72 -8.72
C ILE A 299 -20.32 14.88 -8.35
N ARG A 300 -20.50 13.59 -8.04
CA ARG A 300 -19.38 12.68 -7.70
C ARG A 300 -18.34 12.60 -8.81
N VAL A 301 -18.78 12.53 -10.08
CA VAL A 301 -17.88 12.50 -11.22
C VAL A 301 -17.07 13.80 -11.32
N VAL A 302 -17.74 14.95 -11.29
CA VAL A 302 -17.07 16.26 -11.39
C VAL A 302 -16.08 16.47 -10.25
N CYS A 303 -16.46 16.12 -9.02
CA CYS A 303 -15.63 16.30 -7.83
C CYS A 303 -14.50 15.26 -7.70
N SER A 304 -14.51 14.20 -8.51
CA SER A 304 -13.50 13.15 -8.46
C SER A 304 -12.08 13.68 -8.70
N ARG A 305 -11.09 12.98 -8.16
CA ARG A 305 -9.66 13.23 -8.33
C ARG A 305 -9.24 13.41 -9.78
N LYS A 306 -9.89 12.69 -10.70
CA LYS A 306 -9.58 12.74 -12.13
C LYS A 306 -9.81 14.14 -12.70
N TYR A 307 -10.84 14.84 -12.25
CA TYR A 307 -11.28 16.12 -12.84
C TYR A 307 -10.98 17.32 -11.94
N LEU A 308 -11.09 17.18 -10.62
CA LEU A 308 -10.98 18.30 -9.67
C LEU A 308 -9.80 18.15 -8.70
N ARG A 309 -8.59 17.91 -9.23
CA ARG A 309 -7.36 17.94 -8.44
C ARG A 309 -6.31 18.89 -9.02
N PRO A 310 -5.75 19.84 -8.24
CA PRO A 310 -6.12 20.17 -6.85
C PRO A 310 -7.56 20.74 -6.75
N ILE A 311 -8.13 20.84 -5.54
CA ILE A 311 -9.52 21.31 -5.35
C ILE A 311 -9.70 22.79 -5.71
N ASN A 312 -8.64 23.58 -5.64
CA ASN A 312 -8.62 25.03 -5.91
C ASN A 312 -8.48 25.39 -7.40
N LYS A 313 -9.06 24.60 -8.32
CA LYS A 313 -9.09 24.96 -9.75
C LYS A 313 -10.02 26.15 -9.98
N ASN A 314 -9.61 27.07 -10.87
CA ASN A 314 -10.37 28.30 -11.19
C ASN A 314 -11.87 28.06 -11.48
N PRO A 315 -12.28 27.07 -12.32
CA PRO A 315 -13.71 26.83 -12.54
C PRO A 315 -14.51 26.50 -11.27
N PHE A 316 -13.87 25.84 -10.30
CA PHE A 316 -14.50 25.50 -9.02
C PHE A 316 -14.51 26.69 -8.06
N ILE A 317 -13.46 27.51 -8.06
CA ILE A 317 -13.44 28.79 -7.34
C ILE A 317 -14.59 29.68 -7.83
N ASP A 318 -14.76 29.79 -9.15
CA ASP A 318 -15.75 30.67 -9.77
C ASP A 318 -17.18 30.32 -9.34
N ILE A 319 -17.58 29.04 -9.42
CA ILE A 319 -18.93 28.61 -9.05
C ILE A 319 -19.19 28.74 -7.54
N LEU A 320 -18.19 28.50 -6.69
CA LEU A 320 -18.32 28.67 -5.25
C LEU A 320 -18.44 30.14 -4.86
N ALA A 321 -17.66 31.02 -5.48
CA ALA A 321 -17.73 32.47 -5.28
C ALA A 321 -19.08 33.04 -5.75
N GLU A 322 -19.57 32.62 -6.92
CA GLU A 322 -20.91 33.00 -7.42
C GLU A 322 -22.01 32.59 -6.43
N ALA A 323 -21.86 31.45 -5.77
CA ALA A 323 -22.81 30.96 -4.77
C ALA A 323 -22.58 31.49 -3.33
N GLY A 324 -21.54 32.30 -3.09
CA GLY A 324 -21.15 32.77 -1.76
C GLY A 324 -20.77 31.66 -0.78
N VAL A 325 -20.10 30.60 -1.26
CA VAL A 325 -19.68 29.43 -0.47
C VAL A 325 -18.16 29.46 -0.29
N GLY A 326 -17.70 29.49 0.97
CA GLY A 326 -16.27 29.46 1.30
C GLY A 326 -15.56 30.82 1.23
N GLY A 327 -16.29 31.89 0.91
CA GLY A 327 -15.79 33.26 0.84
C GLY A 327 -16.77 34.19 0.14
N SER A 328 -16.56 35.50 0.29
CA SER A 328 -17.38 36.56 -0.34
C SER A 328 -16.77 37.07 -1.64
N SER A 329 -15.51 36.70 -1.94
CA SER A 329 -14.82 37.02 -3.20
C SER A 329 -14.10 35.78 -3.76
N LYS A 330 -13.67 35.84 -5.02
CA LYS A 330 -12.88 34.76 -5.65
C LYS A 330 -11.56 34.53 -4.93
N GLU A 331 -10.91 35.59 -4.45
CA GLU A 331 -9.65 35.55 -3.73
C GLU A 331 -9.82 34.86 -2.37
N GLU A 332 -10.89 35.17 -1.63
CA GLU A 332 -11.21 34.51 -0.37
C GLU A 332 -11.46 33.01 -0.57
N VAL A 333 -12.27 32.66 -1.58
CA VAL A 333 -12.55 31.25 -1.93
C VAL A 333 -11.28 30.52 -2.36
N ALA A 334 -10.44 31.14 -3.18
CA ALA A 334 -9.18 30.54 -3.64
C ALA A 334 -8.24 30.25 -2.45
N LYS A 335 -8.12 31.19 -1.51
CA LYS A 335 -7.33 30.99 -0.28
C LYS A 335 -7.92 29.88 0.57
N TYR A 336 -9.23 29.89 0.81
CA TYR A 336 -9.94 28.86 1.57
C TYR A 336 -9.71 27.45 1.00
N LEU A 337 -9.87 27.28 -0.32
CA LEU A 337 -9.64 26.00 -0.98
C LEU A 337 -8.16 25.57 -0.97
N SER A 338 -7.23 26.53 -1.01
CA SER A 338 -5.79 26.23 -0.93
C SER A 338 -5.40 25.74 0.46
N ASP A 339 -5.94 26.36 1.51
CA ASP A 339 -5.74 25.91 2.90
C ASP A 339 -6.35 24.52 3.13
N LEU A 340 -7.52 24.24 2.53
CA LEU A 340 -8.12 22.90 2.53
C LEU A 340 -7.25 21.87 1.79
N GLU A 341 -6.77 22.16 0.58
CA GLU A 341 -5.92 21.25 -0.19
C GLU A 341 -4.61 20.93 0.55
N TYR A 342 -4.04 21.92 1.23
CA TYR A 342 -2.84 21.74 2.04
C TYR A 342 -3.12 20.84 3.24
N ASP A 343 -4.12 21.18 4.07
CA ASP A 343 -4.44 20.43 5.29
C ASP A 343 -4.83 18.98 4.97
N ILE A 344 -5.73 18.78 3.99
CA ILE A 344 -6.16 17.44 3.56
C ILE A 344 -4.96 16.64 3.04
N GLY A 345 -4.07 17.27 2.27
CA GLY A 345 -2.88 16.62 1.73
C GLY A 345 -1.78 16.35 2.76
N MET A 346 -2.03 16.56 4.05
CA MET A 346 -1.20 16.12 5.18
C MET A 346 -1.90 15.03 6.02
N GLY A 347 -3.14 14.66 5.69
CA GLY A 347 -3.95 13.71 6.45
C GLY A 347 -3.28 12.34 6.59
N GLY A 348 -2.83 11.77 5.46
CA GLY A 348 -2.09 10.49 5.44
C GLY A 348 -0.79 10.52 6.25
N VAL A 349 -0.06 11.64 6.21
CA VAL A 349 1.15 11.84 7.02
C VAL A 349 0.80 11.85 8.50
N CYS A 350 -0.27 12.56 8.89
CA CYS A 350 -0.74 12.58 10.26
C CYS A 350 -1.05 11.16 10.76
N VAL A 351 -1.85 10.40 9.99
CA VAL A 351 -2.22 9.01 10.35
C VAL A 351 -0.98 8.15 10.54
N THR A 352 -0.04 8.20 9.58
CA THR A 352 1.22 7.45 9.62
C THR A 352 2.01 7.74 10.89
N LYS A 353 2.23 9.03 11.19
CA LYS A 353 3.00 9.47 12.36
C LYS A 353 2.32 9.06 13.68
N ARG A 354 0.99 9.16 13.74
CA ARG A 354 0.19 8.75 14.91
C ARG A 354 0.32 7.26 15.19
N VAL A 355 0.20 6.41 14.17
CA VAL A 355 0.38 4.95 14.33
C VAL A 355 1.81 4.61 14.70
N TYR A 356 2.79 5.20 14.00
CA TYR A 356 4.20 4.96 14.29
C TYR A 356 4.52 5.27 15.76
N GLN A 357 4.05 6.42 16.26
CA GLN A 357 4.29 6.81 17.65
C GLN A 357 3.60 5.90 18.66
N LEU A 358 2.41 5.39 18.32
CA LEU A 358 1.66 4.48 19.19
C LEU A 358 2.43 3.18 19.49
N PHE A 359 3.20 2.67 18.52
CA PHE A 359 3.92 1.40 18.67
C PHE A 359 5.43 1.55 18.90
N PHE A 360 6.07 2.52 18.26
CA PHE A 360 7.52 2.50 18.03
C PHE A 360 8.31 3.64 18.68
N THR A 361 7.67 4.58 19.40
CA THR A 361 8.46 5.43 20.31
C THR A 361 9.22 4.57 21.31
N PRO A 362 10.41 4.98 21.79
CA PRO A 362 11.16 4.20 22.78
C PRO A 362 10.31 3.80 24.00
N LYS A 363 9.47 4.74 24.47
CA LYS A 363 8.55 4.52 25.60
C LYS A 363 7.44 3.52 25.28
N ASN A 364 6.74 3.68 24.15
CA ASN A 364 5.62 2.79 23.81
C ASN A 364 6.10 1.40 23.38
N ARG A 365 7.28 1.30 22.74
CA ARG A 365 7.90 0.02 22.42
C ARG A 365 8.08 -0.85 23.65
N GLU A 366 8.63 -0.30 24.74
CA GLU A 366 8.78 -1.02 26.01
C GLU A 366 7.46 -1.51 26.60
N LYS A 367 6.38 -0.73 26.43
CA LYS A 367 5.03 -1.09 26.87
C LYS A 367 4.49 -2.28 26.08
N TRP A 368 4.64 -2.27 24.76
CA TRP A 368 4.25 -3.39 23.89
C TRP A 368 5.08 -4.65 24.15
N LEU A 369 6.38 -4.53 24.45
CA LEU A 369 7.20 -5.68 24.82
C LEU A 369 6.71 -6.32 26.13
N LYS A 370 6.41 -5.51 27.16
CA LYS A 370 5.83 -6.01 28.41
C LYS A 370 4.44 -6.63 28.21
N TYR A 371 3.62 -6.03 27.34
CA TYR A 371 2.33 -6.60 26.94
C TYR A 371 2.51 -7.99 26.33
N LEU A 372 3.42 -8.16 25.37
CA LEU A 372 3.69 -9.46 24.74
C LEU A 372 4.17 -10.52 25.74
N GLN A 373 5.06 -10.14 26.65
CA GLN A 373 5.55 -11.03 27.70
C GLN A 373 4.41 -11.50 28.62
N ARG A 374 3.52 -10.59 29.03
CA ARG A 374 2.41 -10.89 29.94
C ARG A 374 1.28 -11.66 29.27
N GLU A 375 0.80 -11.19 28.12
CA GLU A 375 -0.40 -11.76 27.47
C GLU A 375 -0.11 -13.09 26.79
N TYR A 376 1.08 -13.26 26.19
CA TYR A 376 1.41 -14.46 25.43
C TYR A 376 2.46 -15.36 26.12
N GLY A 377 2.99 -14.93 27.27
CA GLY A 377 3.99 -15.68 28.03
C GLY A 377 5.33 -15.76 27.31
N LEU A 378 5.72 -14.71 26.58
CA LEU A 378 6.98 -14.64 25.86
C LEU A 378 8.14 -14.23 26.77
N THR A 379 9.34 -14.70 26.45
CA THR A 379 10.58 -14.11 26.96
C THR A 379 10.78 -12.70 26.37
N ARG A 380 11.72 -11.93 26.94
CA ARG A 380 12.03 -10.59 26.43
C ARG A 380 12.56 -10.65 25.01
N GLU A 381 13.44 -11.59 24.71
CA GLU A 381 14.05 -11.82 23.40
C GLU A 381 12.99 -12.20 22.36
N GLN A 382 12.05 -13.08 22.71
CA GLN A 382 10.94 -13.43 21.83
C GLN A 382 10.02 -12.24 21.57
N ALA A 383 9.70 -11.43 22.59
CA ALA A 383 8.91 -10.22 22.41
C ALA A 383 9.61 -9.20 21.51
N GLU A 384 10.93 -9.06 21.66
CA GLU A 384 11.75 -8.21 20.79
C GLU A 384 11.73 -8.69 19.34
N GLU A 385 11.85 -9.99 19.10
CA GLU A 385 11.79 -10.59 17.76
C GLU A 385 10.41 -10.39 17.11
N VAL A 386 9.32 -10.52 17.87
CA VAL A 386 7.95 -10.21 17.40
C VAL A 386 7.86 -8.76 16.91
N MET A 387 8.26 -7.79 17.76
CA MET A 387 8.17 -6.35 17.45
C MET A 387 9.15 -5.91 16.37
N ARG A 388 10.35 -6.51 16.33
CA ARG A 388 11.44 -6.11 15.42
C ARG A 388 11.02 -6.20 13.96
N GLY A 389 10.29 -7.23 13.58
CA GLY A 389 9.91 -7.48 12.19
C GLY A 389 8.64 -6.78 11.72
N ILE A 390 7.95 -5.97 12.51
CA ILE A 390 6.70 -5.28 12.10
C ILE A 390 7.01 -3.85 11.67
N HIS A 391 6.73 -3.50 10.42
CA HIS A 391 6.99 -2.17 9.88
C HIS A 391 5.70 -1.45 9.46
N VAL A 392 5.64 -0.14 9.76
CA VAL A 392 4.72 0.79 9.10
C VAL A 392 5.21 1.00 7.67
N LEU A 393 4.29 0.96 6.70
CA LEU A 393 4.63 1.06 5.29
C LEU A 393 3.79 2.12 4.57
N PRO A 394 4.17 3.41 4.62
CA PRO A 394 3.44 4.49 3.97
C PRO A 394 3.55 4.37 2.45
N ALA A 395 2.40 4.41 1.78
CA ALA A 395 2.25 4.13 0.35
C ALA A 395 1.29 5.12 -0.32
N SER A 396 1.13 4.96 -1.65
CA SER A 396 0.23 5.79 -2.46
C SER A 396 0.49 7.30 -2.32
N LYS A 397 1.74 7.69 -2.14
CA LYS A 397 2.14 9.08 -1.93
C LYS A 397 1.89 9.95 -3.15
N ARG A 398 1.77 11.26 -2.95
CA ARG A 398 1.46 12.26 -3.97
C ARG A 398 2.51 13.37 -4.07
N LYS A 399 3.17 13.72 -2.96
CA LYS A 399 4.10 14.83 -2.75
C LYS A 399 5.38 14.30 -2.09
N PRO A 400 6.57 14.88 -2.36
CA PRO A 400 7.82 14.48 -1.72
C PRO A 400 7.76 14.44 -0.19
N ILE A 401 7.07 15.42 0.41
CA ILE A 401 7.00 15.57 1.87
C ILE A 401 6.35 14.37 2.56
N GLU A 402 5.48 13.62 1.89
CA GLU A 402 4.89 12.39 2.45
C GLU A 402 5.95 11.30 2.71
N THR A 403 7.05 11.31 1.96
CA THR A 403 8.22 10.47 2.21
C THR A 403 9.09 11.08 3.30
N LEU A 404 9.44 12.36 3.15
CA LEU A 404 10.45 13.02 3.99
C LEU A 404 9.97 13.28 5.43
N ASP A 405 8.68 13.53 5.65
CA ASP A 405 8.12 13.76 6.99
C ASP A 405 7.69 12.46 7.72
N THR A 406 7.98 11.30 7.13
CA THR A 406 7.69 9.98 7.71
C THR A 406 8.93 9.09 7.80
N LEU A 407 10.13 9.66 7.78
CA LEU A 407 11.37 8.89 7.92
C LEU A 407 11.57 8.43 9.37
N ALA A 408 12.00 7.19 9.53
CA ALA A 408 12.41 6.62 10.80
C ALA A 408 13.42 5.49 10.57
N SER A 409 14.46 5.40 11.41
CA SER A 409 15.52 4.40 11.22
C SER A 409 15.07 2.96 11.53
N LYS A 410 13.96 2.80 12.25
CA LYS A 410 13.45 1.49 12.70
C LYS A 410 11.96 1.35 12.40
N ASN A 411 11.52 0.14 12.08
CA ASN A 411 10.10 -0.23 11.95
C ASN A 411 9.30 0.65 10.95
N MET A 412 9.98 1.27 9.98
CA MET A 412 9.40 2.09 8.92
C MET A 412 9.98 1.65 7.57
N VAL A 413 9.14 1.45 6.56
CA VAL A 413 9.55 1.23 5.16
C VAL A 413 8.73 2.12 4.26
N ASN A 414 9.36 3.12 3.64
CA ASN A 414 8.66 3.98 2.69
C ASN A 414 8.55 3.28 1.33
N THR A 415 7.36 2.85 0.91
CA THR A 415 7.14 2.24 -0.41
C THR A 415 6.68 3.26 -1.44
N GLU A 416 7.19 3.16 -2.67
CA GLU A 416 7.03 4.23 -3.65
C GLU A 416 6.94 3.74 -5.09
N PHE A 417 6.02 4.34 -5.84
CA PHE A 417 5.98 4.26 -7.29
C PHE A 417 7.14 5.05 -7.92
N PRO A 418 7.60 4.70 -9.13
CA PRO A 418 8.69 5.41 -9.82
C PRO A 418 8.46 6.93 -9.95
N ASN A 419 7.22 7.37 -10.14
CA ASN A 419 6.91 8.80 -10.24
C ASN A 419 7.10 9.55 -8.92
N GLN A 420 6.84 8.92 -7.77
CA GLN A 420 7.11 9.49 -6.46
C GLN A 420 8.62 9.54 -6.20
N GLN A 421 9.34 8.47 -6.57
CA GLN A 421 10.79 8.42 -6.46
C GLN A 421 11.45 9.57 -7.22
N MET A 422 10.97 9.86 -8.43
CA MET A 422 11.43 11.00 -9.22
C MET A 422 11.13 12.35 -8.55
N LYS A 423 9.96 12.52 -7.93
CA LYS A 423 9.62 13.76 -7.22
C LYS A 423 10.52 14.01 -6.02
N VAL A 424 10.84 12.97 -5.23
CA VAL A 424 11.77 13.08 -4.10
C VAL A 424 13.19 13.36 -4.59
N LEU A 425 13.62 12.72 -5.68
CA LEU A 425 14.90 13.02 -6.32
C LEU A 425 14.97 14.50 -6.75
N MET A 426 13.94 15.02 -7.42
CA MET A 426 13.87 16.44 -7.80
C MET A 426 13.88 17.37 -6.60
N GLU A 427 13.16 17.03 -5.53
CA GLU A 427 13.20 17.79 -4.27
C GLU A 427 14.62 17.82 -3.67
N SER A 428 15.34 16.70 -3.75
CA SER A 428 16.70 16.58 -3.22
C SER A 428 17.74 17.39 -3.99
N MET A 429 17.42 17.84 -5.20
CA MET A 429 18.31 18.66 -6.03
C MET A 429 18.25 20.16 -5.68
N LYS A 430 17.33 20.57 -4.80
CA LYS A 430 17.26 21.96 -4.33
C LYS A 430 18.46 22.28 -3.43
N SER A 431 18.97 23.50 -3.53
CA SER A 431 20.17 23.95 -2.81
C SER A 431 20.08 23.86 -1.28
N GLU A 432 18.88 23.97 -0.74
CA GLU A 432 18.56 23.99 0.68
C GLU A 432 18.22 22.60 1.26
N PHE A 433 18.17 21.58 0.40
CA PHE A 433 17.85 20.22 0.79
C PHE A 433 18.97 19.64 1.64
N ASP A 434 18.59 19.17 2.82
CA ASP A 434 19.47 18.49 3.74
C ASP A 434 18.73 17.26 4.30
N PRO A 435 19.15 16.04 3.95
CA PRO A 435 18.48 14.83 4.41
C PRO A 435 18.52 14.68 5.94
N GLU A 436 19.51 15.25 6.64
CA GLU A 436 19.59 15.18 8.11
C GLU A 436 18.44 15.91 8.81
N LYS A 437 17.87 16.95 8.20
CA LYS A 437 16.69 17.65 8.75
C LYS A 437 15.46 16.75 8.89
N PHE A 438 15.45 15.62 8.17
CA PHE A 438 14.35 14.67 8.15
C PHE A 438 14.60 13.44 9.03
N ARG A 439 15.70 13.40 9.79
CA ARG A 439 16.00 12.27 10.68
C ARG A 439 14.91 12.10 11.74
N GLU A 440 14.35 10.89 11.82
CA GLU A 440 13.33 10.51 12.80
C GLU A 440 12.08 11.42 12.80
N THR A 441 11.72 12.00 11.66
CA THR A 441 10.51 12.85 11.55
C THR A 441 9.23 12.11 11.94
N ALA A 442 9.18 10.79 11.80
CA ALA A 442 8.05 9.98 12.27
C ALA A 442 7.84 10.02 13.80
N LEU A 443 8.90 10.26 14.59
CA LEU A 443 8.81 10.42 16.05
C LEU A 443 8.28 11.79 16.48
N ILE A 444 8.35 12.79 15.59
CA ILE A 444 7.83 14.12 15.86
C ILE A 444 6.30 14.09 15.69
N PRO A 445 5.48 14.54 16.66
CA PRO A 445 4.04 14.63 16.49
C PRO A 445 3.65 15.43 15.24
N PRO A 446 2.55 15.08 14.55
CA PRO A 446 2.06 15.90 13.45
C PRO A 446 1.70 17.32 13.94
N ASP A 447 1.68 18.28 13.02
CA ASP A 447 1.27 19.65 13.31
C ASP A 447 -0.15 19.66 13.91
N GLN A 448 -0.24 20.04 15.19
CA GLN A 448 -1.49 20.05 15.93
C GLN A 448 -2.48 21.08 15.38
N GLY A 449 -2.00 22.16 14.74
CA GLY A 449 -2.83 23.13 14.05
C GLY A 449 -3.53 22.51 12.83
N ILE A 450 -2.82 21.69 12.04
CA ILE A 450 -3.42 20.95 10.90
C ILE A 450 -4.46 19.96 11.41
N VAL A 451 -4.09 19.12 12.40
CA VAL A 451 -4.98 18.12 12.98
C VAL A 451 -6.26 18.76 13.52
N ARG A 452 -6.12 19.86 14.28
CA ARG A 452 -7.24 20.61 14.82
C ARG A 452 -8.16 21.14 13.72
N ARG A 453 -7.61 21.77 12.68
CA ARG A 453 -8.42 22.28 11.56
C ARG A 453 -9.17 21.16 10.84
N LEU A 454 -8.55 20.00 10.63
CA LEU A 454 -9.20 18.85 10.00
C LEU A 454 -10.33 18.26 10.86
N LEU A 455 -10.19 18.26 12.19
CA LEU A 455 -11.21 17.78 13.13
C LEU A 455 -12.35 18.78 13.39
N GLU A 456 -12.09 20.08 13.28
CA GLU A 456 -13.07 21.13 13.59
C GLU A 456 -13.88 21.61 12.37
N ARG A 457 -13.29 21.61 11.16
CA ARG A 457 -13.97 22.06 9.94
C ARG A 457 -15.15 21.15 9.59
N GLU A 458 -16.30 21.75 9.26
CA GLU A 458 -17.54 21.04 8.96
C GLU A 458 -17.40 20.06 7.78
N GLU A 459 -16.59 20.42 6.80
CA GLU A 459 -16.38 19.65 5.57
C GLU A 459 -15.55 18.40 5.81
N THR A 460 -14.55 18.45 6.69
CA THR A 460 -13.57 17.38 6.89
C THR A 460 -13.81 16.55 8.14
N LYS A 461 -14.44 17.12 9.18
CA LYS A 461 -14.51 16.51 10.54
C LYS A 461 -15.01 15.07 10.53
N ASP A 462 -16.03 14.75 9.74
CA ASP A 462 -16.68 13.44 9.77
C ASP A 462 -15.76 12.35 9.20
N GLU A 463 -15.12 12.62 8.07
CA GLU A 463 -14.23 11.67 7.40
C GLU A 463 -12.85 11.62 8.06
N PHE A 464 -12.34 12.74 8.54
CA PHE A 464 -11.06 12.77 9.23
C PHE A 464 -11.14 12.16 10.63
N ARG A 465 -12.25 12.34 11.37
CA ARG A 465 -12.45 11.64 12.65
C ARG A 465 -12.36 10.12 12.48
N LYS A 466 -13.07 9.57 11.48
CA LYS A 466 -13.03 8.14 11.16
C LYS A 466 -11.62 7.64 10.84
N SER A 467 -10.79 8.48 10.22
CA SER A 467 -9.41 8.12 9.88
C SER A 467 -8.40 8.31 11.01
N TRP A 468 -8.68 9.20 11.95
CA TRP A 468 -7.74 9.65 12.98
C TRP A 468 -7.92 8.97 14.35
N GLU A 469 -9.16 8.70 14.73
CA GLU A 469 -9.50 8.19 16.06
C GLU A 469 -9.45 6.66 16.13
N LEU A 470 -9.39 6.12 17.36
CA LEU A 470 -9.46 4.69 17.63
C LEU A 470 -10.91 4.25 17.85
N THR A 471 -11.10 2.96 18.11
CA THR A 471 -12.38 2.44 18.61
C THR A 471 -12.31 2.27 20.13
N PRO A 472 -13.46 2.21 20.84
CA PRO A 472 -13.49 1.91 22.27
C PRO A 472 -12.71 0.64 22.62
N LYS A 473 -12.81 -0.39 21.77
CA LYS A 473 -12.11 -1.67 21.98
C LYS A 473 -10.60 -1.55 21.86
N LEU A 474 -10.11 -0.76 20.92
CA LEU A 474 -8.68 -0.47 20.79
C LEU A 474 -8.18 0.31 21.99
N ILE A 475 -8.93 1.30 22.48
CA ILE A 475 -8.60 2.03 23.70
C ILE A 475 -8.41 1.08 24.89
N GLU A 476 -9.29 0.08 25.07
CA GLU A 476 -9.10 -0.94 26.11
C GLU A 476 -7.80 -1.75 25.94
N ILE A 477 -7.46 -2.12 24.69
CA ILE A 477 -6.22 -2.84 24.38
C ILE A 477 -5.00 -1.97 24.72
N LEU A 478 -5.03 -0.69 24.37
CA LEU A 478 -3.98 0.28 24.67
C LEU A 478 -3.77 0.43 26.18
N LYS A 479 -4.86 0.54 26.96
CA LYS A 479 -4.78 0.56 28.43
C LYS A 479 -4.16 -0.71 28.99
N ARG A 480 -4.55 -1.89 28.47
CA ARG A 480 -3.92 -3.17 28.85
C ARG A 480 -2.45 -3.22 28.47
N ALA A 481 -2.05 -2.65 27.34
CA ALA A 481 -0.65 -2.50 26.97
C ALA A 481 0.11 -1.50 27.86
N GLY A 482 -0.60 -0.69 28.66
CA GLY A 482 -0.02 0.33 29.54
C GLY A 482 0.25 1.65 28.82
N ILE A 483 -0.33 1.87 27.63
CA ILE A 483 -0.26 3.16 26.93
C ILE A 483 -0.96 4.21 27.80
N GLU A 484 -0.28 5.33 28.03
CA GLU A 484 -0.80 6.42 28.85
C GLU A 484 -1.80 7.23 28.05
N ASN A 485 -2.81 7.77 28.74
CA ASN A 485 -3.85 8.63 28.17
C ASN A 485 -4.46 8.03 26.88
N ALA A 486 -4.75 6.72 26.89
CA ALA A 486 -5.31 6.02 25.74
C ALA A 486 -6.61 6.67 25.24
N GLU A 487 -7.33 7.36 26.10
CA GLU A 487 -8.55 8.12 25.84
C GLU A 487 -8.32 9.34 24.94
N GLU A 488 -7.14 9.96 24.96
CA GLU A 488 -6.79 11.09 24.09
C GLU A 488 -6.70 10.69 22.61
N TYR A 489 -6.68 9.38 22.32
CA TYR A 489 -6.69 8.91 20.95
C TYR A 489 -8.08 8.97 20.28
N GLY A 490 -9.13 9.32 21.02
CA GLY A 490 -10.51 9.41 20.53
C GLY A 490 -11.12 8.04 20.20
N ASP A 491 -12.45 7.96 20.20
CA ASP A 491 -13.22 6.72 20.09
C ASP A 491 -14.16 6.65 18.88
N GLY A 492 -14.11 7.65 17.99
CA GLY A 492 -14.92 7.75 16.77
C GLY A 492 -14.30 7.10 15.52
N GLY A 493 -13.30 6.24 15.69
CA GLY A 493 -12.67 5.49 14.60
C GLY A 493 -13.51 4.32 14.09
N LEU A 494 -13.12 3.76 12.94
CA LEU A 494 -13.86 2.65 12.30
C LEU A 494 -13.61 1.30 12.98
N ARG A 495 -14.68 0.57 13.27
CA ARG A 495 -14.66 -0.85 13.68
C ARG A 495 -14.38 -1.77 12.48
N PRO A 496 -13.85 -2.99 12.70
CA PRO A 496 -13.58 -3.94 11.62
C PRO A 496 -14.75 -4.21 10.66
N GLU A 497 -15.98 -4.19 11.18
CA GLU A 497 -17.20 -4.42 10.40
C GLU A 497 -17.54 -3.24 9.48
N GLU A 498 -17.05 -2.04 9.79
CA GLU A 498 -17.31 -0.80 9.05
C GLU A 498 -16.25 -0.54 7.95
N TRP A 499 -15.16 -1.31 7.93
CA TRP A 499 -14.04 -1.06 7.02
C TRP A 499 -14.44 -1.13 5.55
N GLY A 500 -15.30 -2.09 5.19
CA GLY A 500 -15.77 -2.30 3.82
C GLY A 500 -16.66 -1.18 3.29
N GLU A 501 -17.24 -0.37 4.17
CA GLU A 501 -18.13 0.73 3.82
C GLU A 501 -17.40 2.08 3.71
N PHE A 502 -16.17 2.17 4.24
CA PHE A 502 -15.40 3.40 4.18
C PHE A 502 -15.04 3.75 2.73
N GLY A 503 -15.29 4.99 2.32
CA GLY A 503 -15.22 5.36 0.90
C GLY A 503 -13.85 5.14 0.26
N ALA A 504 -12.76 5.32 1.00
CA ALA A 504 -11.41 5.01 0.51
C ALA A 504 -11.21 3.49 0.27
N THR A 505 -11.76 2.65 1.15
CA THR A 505 -11.78 1.19 1.02
C THR A 505 -12.58 0.77 -0.20
N VAL A 506 -13.83 1.23 -0.31
CA VAL A 506 -14.73 0.91 -1.43
C VAL A 506 -14.07 1.24 -2.77
N LYS A 507 -13.54 2.47 -2.91
CA LYS A 507 -12.89 2.93 -4.15
C LYS A 507 -11.67 2.06 -4.50
N THR A 508 -10.84 1.74 -3.51
CA THR A 508 -9.62 0.95 -3.71
C THR A 508 -9.90 -0.51 -4.02
N MET A 509 -10.83 -1.14 -3.30
CA MET A 509 -11.24 -2.52 -3.58
C MET A 509 -11.86 -2.65 -4.97
N ASN A 510 -12.72 -1.70 -5.37
CA ASN A 510 -13.30 -1.68 -6.71
C ASN A 510 -12.23 -1.54 -7.81
N GLU A 511 -11.16 -0.78 -7.57
CA GLU A 511 -10.02 -0.71 -8.48
C GLU A 511 -9.27 -2.04 -8.55
N PHE A 512 -8.96 -2.65 -7.41
CA PHE A 512 -8.21 -3.91 -7.34
C PHE A 512 -8.98 -5.09 -7.94
N ILE A 513 -10.28 -5.20 -7.64
CA ILE A 513 -11.17 -6.23 -8.20
C ILE A 513 -11.26 -6.09 -9.72
N ARG A 514 -11.46 -4.87 -10.23
CA ARG A 514 -11.51 -4.63 -11.69
C ARG A 514 -10.17 -4.97 -12.35
N GLY A 515 -9.06 -4.53 -11.77
CA GLY A 515 -7.72 -4.84 -12.26
C GLY A 515 -7.44 -6.33 -12.32
N TYR A 516 -7.78 -7.04 -11.25
CA TYR A 516 -7.64 -8.49 -11.19
C TYR A 516 -8.50 -9.21 -12.24
N ASN A 517 -9.78 -8.83 -12.38
CA ASN A 517 -10.68 -9.47 -13.33
C ASN A 517 -10.29 -9.20 -14.79
N GLU A 518 -9.76 -8.01 -15.08
CA GLU A 518 -9.21 -7.69 -16.39
C GLU A 518 -7.93 -8.49 -16.69
N PHE A 519 -7.04 -8.62 -15.71
CA PHE A 519 -5.85 -9.47 -15.83
C PHE A 519 -6.22 -10.94 -16.08
N LYS A 520 -7.15 -11.47 -15.28
CA LYS A 520 -7.72 -12.81 -15.45
C LYS A 520 -8.25 -13.03 -16.86
N ARG A 521 -9.01 -12.06 -17.40
CA ARG A 521 -9.53 -12.12 -18.78
C ARG A 521 -8.40 -12.24 -19.80
N LYS A 522 -7.36 -11.40 -19.70
CA LYS A 522 -6.19 -11.45 -20.59
C LYS A 522 -5.45 -12.79 -20.52
N CYS A 523 -5.24 -13.35 -19.33
CA CYS A 523 -4.61 -14.66 -19.17
C CYS A 523 -5.46 -15.80 -19.78
N ILE A 524 -6.78 -15.77 -19.61
CA ILE A 524 -7.70 -16.73 -20.25
C ILE A 524 -7.64 -16.62 -21.78
N GLU A 525 -7.65 -15.40 -22.33
CA GLU A 525 -7.54 -15.16 -23.78
C GLU A 525 -6.23 -15.71 -24.34
N PHE A 526 -5.14 -15.55 -23.59
CA PHE A 526 -3.86 -16.12 -23.94
C PHE A 526 -3.90 -17.66 -23.94
N VAL A 527 -4.48 -18.31 -22.92
CA VAL A 527 -4.67 -19.77 -22.91
C VAL A 527 -5.46 -20.25 -24.14
N LYS A 528 -6.54 -19.55 -24.50
CA LYS A 528 -7.34 -19.87 -25.70
C LYS A 528 -6.53 -19.73 -26.99
N LYS A 529 -5.67 -18.71 -27.09
CA LYS A 529 -4.75 -18.54 -28.23
C LYS A 529 -3.83 -19.76 -28.36
N ILE A 530 -3.16 -20.18 -27.29
CA ILE A 530 -2.28 -21.36 -27.29
C ILE A 530 -3.03 -22.64 -27.63
N ALA A 531 -4.24 -22.81 -27.11
CA ALA A 531 -5.07 -23.98 -27.36
C ALA A 531 -5.47 -24.09 -28.85
N LYS A 532 -5.80 -22.96 -29.49
CA LYS A 532 -6.07 -22.90 -30.94
C LYS A 532 -4.82 -23.23 -31.77
N GLU A 533 -3.66 -22.70 -31.40
CA GLU A 533 -2.38 -23.03 -32.08
C GLU A 533 -2.05 -24.53 -32.02
N LYS A 534 -2.44 -25.21 -30.94
CA LYS A 534 -2.24 -26.65 -30.74
C LYS A 534 -3.38 -27.52 -31.30
N GLY A 535 -4.45 -26.93 -31.84
CA GLY A 535 -5.60 -27.65 -32.39
C GLY A 535 -6.45 -28.38 -31.33
N VAL A 536 -6.50 -27.86 -30.10
CA VAL A 536 -7.22 -28.47 -28.96
C VAL A 536 -8.38 -27.61 -28.43
N TYR A 537 -8.73 -26.51 -29.13
CA TYR A 537 -9.82 -25.60 -28.78
C TYR A 537 -10.67 -25.22 -29.99
#